data_AF-A0A0R1TS13-F1
#
_entry.id   AF-A0A0R1TS13-F1
#
_cell.length_a   1.000
_cell.length_b   1.000
_cell.length_c   1.000
_cell.angle_alpha   90.00
_cell.angle_beta   90.00
_cell.angle_gamma   90.00
#
_symmetry.space_group_name_H-M   'P 1'
#
loop_
_entity.id
_entity.type
_entity.pdbx_description
1 polymer ?
#
loop_
_entity_poly.entity_id
_entity_poly.type
_entity_poly.pdbx_seq_one_letter_code
_entity_poly.pdbx_strand_id
1 'polypeptide(L)'
;MILKINEKDVELKFGIRFVRELDKVGGVDTGNFNMGMALTKAIPALQAYDPVALSNVIYAASYGNTPRPGMTEVDDFLDGYAKIEKLFDDVTKEMMKANAVKVAAKNLKA
;
A
#
# COMPACT_ATOMS: atom_id res chain seq x y z
N MET A 1 10.27 3.37 -2.33
CA MET A 1 10.71 4.22 -1.19
C MET A 1 11.11 3.33 -0.02
N ILE A 2 11.86 3.84 0.97
CA ILE A 2 12.25 3.09 2.17
C ILE A 2 11.61 3.75 3.40
N LEU A 3 11.02 2.94 4.27
CA LEU A 3 10.53 3.35 5.59
C LEU A 3 11.34 2.66 6.67
N LYS A 4 11.53 3.33 7.82
CA LYS A 4 12.16 2.71 8.99
C LYS A 4 11.09 2.21 9.94
N ILE A 5 10.82 0.91 9.94
CA ILE A 5 9.79 0.23 10.74
C ILE A 5 10.52 -0.69 11.73
N ASN A 6 10.29 -0.54 13.03
CA ASN A 6 10.98 -1.31 14.09
C ASN A 6 12.51 -1.35 13.90
N GLU A 7 13.09 -0.16 13.66
CA GLU A 7 14.53 0.05 13.40
C GLU A 7 15.09 -0.61 12.13
N LYS A 8 14.25 -1.27 11.33
CA LYS A 8 14.64 -1.93 10.07
C LYS A 8 14.26 -1.07 8.88
N ASP A 9 15.13 -1.06 7.88
CA ASP A 9 14.83 -0.46 6.58
C ASP A 9 13.90 -1.38 5.79
N VAL A 10 12.68 -0.92 5.55
CA VAL A 10 11.63 -1.62 4.81
C VAL A 10 11.44 -0.95 3.47
N GLU A 11 11.81 -1.64 2.39
CA GLU A 11 11.64 -1.17 1.02
C GLU A 11 10.20 -1.40 0.54
N LEU A 12 9.52 -0.35 0.11
CA LEU A 12 8.18 -0.41 -0.49
C LEU A 12 8.29 -0.44 -2.02
N LYS A 13 7.77 -1.52 -2.62
CA LYS A 13 7.74 -1.76 -4.08
C LYS A 13 6.32 -1.81 -4.63
N PHE A 14 5.93 -0.82 -5.41
CA PHE A 14 4.58 -0.70 -5.99
C PHE A 14 4.44 -1.37 -7.37
N GLY A 15 4.94 -2.61 -7.52
CA GLY A 15 4.85 -3.39 -8.76
C GLY A 15 3.59 -4.26 -8.88
N ILE A 16 3.52 -5.12 -9.91
CA ILE A 16 2.40 -6.08 -10.10
C ILE A 16 2.21 -6.98 -8.88
N ARG A 17 3.30 -7.39 -8.22
CA ARG A 17 3.22 -8.15 -6.97
C ARG A 17 2.49 -7.39 -5.87
N PHE A 18 2.79 -6.10 -5.70
CA PHE A 18 2.08 -5.25 -4.74
C PHE A 18 0.58 -5.21 -5.04
N VAL A 19 0.18 -5.07 -6.30
CA VAL A 19 -1.25 -5.10 -6.68
C VAL A 19 -1.91 -6.41 -6.25
N ARG A 20 -1.27 -7.55 -6.54
CA ARG A 20 -1.77 -8.86 -6.12
C ARG A 20 -1.88 -8.99 -4.60
N GLU A 21 -0.89 -8.51 -3.85
CA GLU A 21 -0.91 -8.58 -2.39
C GLU A 21 -1.94 -7.62 -1.79
N LEU A 22 -2.14 -6.46 -2.41
CA LEU A 22 -3.18 -5.51 -2.03
C LEU A 22 -4.58 -6.10 -2.26
N ASP A 23 -4.80 -6.81 -3.37
CA ASP A 23 -6.07 -7.49 -3.64
C ASP A 23 -6.42 -8.54 -2.57
N LYS A 24 -5.41 -9.24 -2.01
CA LYS A 24 -5.60 -10.19 -0.91
C LYS A 24 -6.05 -9.50 0.38
N VAL A 25 -5.30 -8.48 0.82
CA VAL A 25 -5.60 -7.79 2.09
C VAL A 25 -6.83 -6.89 2.00
N GLY A 26 -7.16 -6.42 0.79
CA GLY A 26 -8.38 -5.67 0.51
C GLY A 26 -9.65 -6.53 0.38
N GLY A 27 -9.54 -7.86 0.54
CA GLY A 27 -10.68 -8.78 0.51
C GLY A 27 -11.30 -8.95 -0.87
N VAL A 28 -10.52 -8.78 -1.95
CA VAL A 28 -11.00 -8.86 -3.34
C VAL A 28 -10.62 -10.18 -4.02
N ASP A 29 -9.88 -11.05 -3.32
CA ASP A 29 -9.51 -12.39 -3.80
C ASP A 29 -10.73 -13.34 -3.76
N THR A 30 -11.56 -13.23 -4.79
CA THR A 30 -12.80 -14.00 -4.97
C THR A 30 -12.60 -15.24 -5.85
N GLY A 31 -11.36 -15.67 -6.07
CA GLY A 31 -11.01 -16.77 -6.98
C GLY A 31 -11.11 -16.41 -8.48
N ASN A 32 -11.93 -15.41 -8.83
CA ASN A 32 -11.89 -14.76 -10.13
C ASN A 32 -10.89 -13.59 -10.10
N PHE A 33 -9.87 -13.69 -10.96
CA PHE A 33 -8.64 -12.90 -10.99
C PHE A 33 -8.84 -11.42 -11.36
N ASN A 34 -9.63 -10.69 -10.57
CA ASN A 34 -9.89 -9.27 -10.79
C ASN A 34 -8.76 -8.41 -10.21
N MET A 35 -7.58 -8.52 -10.84
CA MET A 35 -6.39 -7.79 -10.46
C MET A 35 -6.61 -6.28 -10.49
N GLY A 36 -6.25 -5.62 -9.40
CA GLY A 36 -6.28 -4.16 -9.30
C GLY A 36 -7.61 -3.57 -8.88
N MET A 37 -8.61 -4.39 -8.54
CA MET A 37 -9.82 -3.88 -7.89
C MET A 37 -9.54 -3.33 -6.49
N ALA A 38 -8.55 -3.82 -5.75
CA ALA A 38 -8.22 -3.19 -4.47
C ALA A 38 -7.61 -1.80 -4.64
N LEU A 39 -6.96 -1.49 -5.77
CA LEU A 39 -6.48 -0.13 -6.07
C LEU A 39 -7.64 0.86 -6.22
N THR A 40 -8.79 0.41 -6.73
CA THR A 40 -9.96 1.27 -6.93
C THR A 40 -10.55 1.78 -5.63
N LYS A 41 -10.37 1.02 -4.54
CA LYS A 41 -10.75 1.41 -3.18
C LYS A 41 -9.60 2.09 -2.44
N ALA A 42 -8.39 1.56 -2.56
CA ALA A 42 -7.23 2.06 -1.81
C ALA A 42 -6.85 3.49 -2.20
N ILE A 43 -6.92 3.85 -3.48
CA ILE A 43 -6.56 5.20 -3.93
C ILE A 43 -7.45 6.29 -3.30
N PRO A 44 -8.79 6.25 -3.41
CA PRO A 44 -9.63 7.25 -2.78
C PRO A 44 -9.56 7.18 -1.24
N ALA A 45 -9.38 6.01 -0.64
CA ALA A 45 -9.23 5.88 0.81
C ALA A 45 -7.94 6.55 1.32
N LEU A 46 -6.81 6.38 0.62
CA LEU A 46 -5.57 7.10 0.92
C LEU A 46 -5.73 8.61 0.77
N GLN A 47 -6.47 9.09 -0.24
CA GLN A 47 -6.77 10.51 -0.42
C GLN A 47 -7.68 11.08 0.67
N ALA A 48 -8.49 10.22 1.29
CA ALA A 48 -9.33 10.55 2.44
C ALA A 48 -8.63 10.32 3.79
N TYR A 49 -7.32 10.05 3.78
CA TYR A 49 -6.50 9.79 4.98
C TYR A 49 -7.00 8.60 5.82
N ASP A 50 -7.49 7.53 5.17
CA ASP A 50 -7.87 6.28 5.86
C ASP A 50 -6.62 5.50 6.33
N PRO A 51 -6.37 5.37 7.65
CA PRO A 51 -5.18 4.70 8.17
C PRO A 51 -5.16 3.20 7.89
N VAL A 52 -6.33 2.56 7.76
CA VAL A 52 -6.43 1.14 7.41
C VAL A 52 -5.97 0.92 5.97
N ALA A 53 -6.32 1.84 5.07
CA ALA A 53 -5.83 1.81 3.69
C ALA A 53 -4.31 2.00 3.63
N LEU A 54 -3.76 2.92 4.43
CA LEU A 54 -2.31 3.13 4.50
C LEU A 54 -1.56 1.90 5.02
N SER A 55 -2.06 1.28 6.09
CA SER A 55 -1.48 0.04 6.65
C SER A 55 -1.45 -1.07 5.60
N ASN A 56 -2.59 -1.35 4.96
CA ASN A 56 -2.70 -2.36 3.92
C ASN A 56 -1.74 -2.12 2.75
N VAL A 57 -1.59 -0.86 2.33
CA VAL A 57 -0.67 -0.48 1.25
C VAL A 57 0.79 -0.69 1.65
N ILE A 58 1.20 -0.27 2.84
CA ILE A 58 2.56 -0.46 3.33
C ILE A 58 2.86 -1.97 3.48
N TYR A 59 1.94 -2.73 4.08
CA TYR A 59 2.08 -4.17 4.24
C TYR A 59 2.18 -4.92 2.91
N ALA A 60 1.35 -4.56 1.91
CA ALA A 60 1.41 -5.17 0.59
C ALA A 60 2.70 -4.79 -0.15
N ALA A 61 3.13 -3.52 -0.05
CA ALA A 61 4.31 -3.02 -0.75
C ALA A 61 5.62 -3.53 -0.14
N SER A 62 5.62 -3.91 1.13
CA SER A 62 6.78 -4.44 1.85
C SER A 62 7.04 -5.93 1.60
N TYR A 63 6.24 -6.61 0.76
CA TYR A 63 6.34 -8.06 0.57
C TYR A 63 7.76 -8.54 0.26
N GLY A 64 8.51 -7.79 -0.55
CA GLY A 64 9.85 -8.18 -0.98
C GLY A 64 10.95 -8.14 0.08
N ASN A 65 10.67 -7.64 1.29
CA ASN A 65 11.66 -7.53 2.37
C ASN A 65 11.91 -8.88 3.04
N THR A 66 13.13 -9.05 3.54
CA THR A 66 13.54 -10.22 4.33
C THR A 66 14.32 -9.74 5.55
N PRO A 67 13.74 -9.78 6.76
CA PRO A 67 12.37 -10.21 7.07
C PRO A 67 11.31 -9.24 6.54
N ARG A 68 10.16 -9.78 6.15
CA ARG A 68 8.96 -8.97 5.84
C ARG A 68 8.32 -8.52 7.16
N PRO A 69 7.94 -7.25 7.32
CA PRO A 69 7.19 -6.82 8.51
C PRO A 69 5.80 -7.48 8.56
N GLY A 70 5.38 -7.86 9.76
CA GLY A 70 4.01 -8.31 10.03
C GLY A 70 3.00 -7.15 9.93
N MET A 71 1.71 -7.47 9.81
CA MET A 71 0.67 -6.43 9.80
C MET A 71 0.68 -5.63 11.11
N THR A 72 0.74 -6.32 12.26
CA THR A 72 0.85 -5.67 13.58
C THR A 72 2.05 -4.73 13.68
N GLU A 73 3.20 -5.09 13.10
CA GLU A 73 4.38 -4.21 13.10
C GLU A 73 4.16 -2.94 12.25
N VAL A 74 3.37 -3.04 11.18
CA VAL A 74 2.99 -1.88 10.36
C VAL A 74 1.97 -1.01 11.11
N ASP A 75 0.98 -1.62 11.75
CA ASP A 75 -0.04 -0.92 12.54
C ASP A 75 0.61 -0.15 13.71
N ASP A 76 1.43 -0.84 14.52
CA ASP A 76 2.15 -0.23 15.64
C ASP A 76 3.05 0.94 15.19
N PHE A 77 3.69 0.79 14.02
CA PHE A 77 4.48 1.86 13.42
C PHE A 77 3.64 3.07 13.05
N LEU A 78 2.44 2.87 12.49
CA LEU A 78 1.54 3.95 12.09
C LEU A 78 0.94 4.65 13.31
N ASP A 79 0.54 3.91 14.35
CA ASP A 79 0.01 4.45 15.60
C ASP A 79 1.02 5.38 16.31
N GLY A 80 2.32 5.06 16.21
CA GLY A 80 3.41 5.87 16.76
C GLY A 80 3.94 6.96 15.82
N TYR A 81 3.43 7.08 14.58
CA TYR A 81 4.05 7.94 13.58
C TYR A 81 3.63 9.41 13.71
N ALA A 82 4.55 10.26 14.20
CA ALA A 82 4.28 11.66 14.52
C ALA A 82 3.81 12.54 13.34
N LYS A 83 4.04 12.14 12.08
CA LYS A 83 3.69 12.93 10.88
C LYS A 83 2.92 12.10 9.87
N ILE A 84 1.85 11.47 10.32
CA ILE A 84 1.07 10.52 9.51
C ILE A 84 0.53 11.14 8.23
N GLU A 85 0.04 12.39 8.26
CA GLU A 85 -0.45 13.10 7.06
C GLU A 85 0.61 13.17 5.95
N LYS A 86 1.85 13.50 6.32
CA LYS A 86 2.97 13.54 5.36
C LYS A 86 3.29 12.14 4.83
N LEU A 87 3.17 11.11 5.67
CA LEU A 87 3.38 9.72 5.25
C LEU A 87 2.32 9.29 4.22
N PHE A 88 1.06 9.67 4.40
CA PHE A 88 0.01 9.47 3.40
C PHE A 88 0.40 10.10 2.05
N ASP A 89 0.82 11.37 2.06
CA ASP A 89 1.22 12.07 0.84
C ASP A 89 2.40 11.40 0.14
N ASP A 90 3.46 11.09 0.90
CA ASP A 90 4.68 10.49 0.37
C ASP A 90 4.42 9.10 -0.21
N VAL A 91 3.69 8.23 0.52
CA VAL A 91 3.32 6.88 0.06
C VAL A 91 2.41 6.96 -1.17
N THR A 92 1.39 7.82 -1.15
CA THR A 92 0.46 7.97 -2.28
C THR A 92 1.18 8.47 -3.52
N LYS A 93 2.07 9.45 -3.37
CA LYS A 93 2.87 10.01 -4.48
C LYS A 93 3.81 8.98 -5.07
N GLU A 94 4.52 8.21 -4.24
CA GLU A 94 5.41 7.15 -4.71
C GLU A 94 4.65 6.00 -5.37
N MET A 95 3.52 5.59 -4.78
CA MET A 95 2.64 4.57 -5.35
C MET A 95 2.14 4.98 -6.75
N MET A 96 1.70 6.23 -6.91
CA MET A 96 1.20 6.77 -8.18
C MET A 96 2.30 6.96 -9.25
N LYS A 97 3.58 6.89 -8.90
CA LYS A 97 4.68 6.89 -9.88
C LYS A 97 4.88 5.55 -10.56
N ALA A 98 4.45 4.45 -9.95
CA ALA A 98 4.73 3.11 -10.45
C ALA A 98 3.89 2.71 -11.65
N ASN A 99 4.50 1.99 -12.60
CA ASN A 99 3.85 1.62 -13.87
C ASN A 99 2.57 0.79 -13.67
N ALA A 100 2.60 -0.19 -12.77
CA ALA A 100 1.46 -1.07 -12.51
C ALA A 100 0.26 -0.27 -11.96
N VAL A 101 0.52 0.69 -11.07
CA VAL A 101 -0.52 1.51 -10.45
C VAL A 101 -1.07 2.55 -11.42
N LYS A 102 -0.21 3.22 -12.20
CA LYS A 102 -0.62 4.27 -13.16
C LYS A 102 -1.65 3.77 -14.17
N VAL A 103 -1.48 2.56 -14.68
CA VAL A 103 -2.42 1.98 -15.67
C VAL A 103 -3.77 1.73 -15.01
N ALA A 104 -3.79 1.13 -13.82
CA ALA A 104 -5.02 0.89 -13.07
C ALA A 104 -5.72 2.21 -12.66
N ALA A 105 -4.95 3.20 -12.20
CA ALA A 105 -5.47 4.49 -11.77
C ALA A 105 -6.08 5.34 -12.91
N LYS A 106 -5.65 5.14 -14.16
CA LYS A 106 -6.28 5.80 -15.32
C LYS A 106 -7.70 5.29 -15.56
N ASN A 107 -7.94 4.01 -15.34
CA ASN A 107 -9.26 3.41 -15.52
C ASN A 107 -10.26 3.85 -14.43
N LEU A 108 -9.78 4.42 -13.32
CA LEU A 108 -10.63 4.93 -12.24
C LEU A 108 -11.25 6.30 -12.52
N LYS A 109 -10.68 7.06 -13.46
CA LYS A 109 -11.12 8.42 -13.80
C LYS A 109 -12.00 8.45 -15.06
N ALA A 110 -12.32 7.29 -15.62
CA ALA A 110 -13.07 7.11 -16.86
C ALA A 110 -14.55 6.81 -16.57
#